data_AF-A0A7H4N1X9-F1
#
_entry.id   AF-A0A7H4N1X9-F1
#
_cell.length_a   1.000
_cell.length_b   1.000
_cell.length_c   1.000
_cell.angle_alpha   90.00
_cell.angle_beta   90.00
_cell.angle_gamma   90.00
#
_symmetry.space_group_name_H-M   'P 1'
#
loop_
_entity.id
_entity.type
_entity.pdbx_description
1 polymer ?
#
loop_
_entity_poly.entity_id
_entity_poly.type
_entity_poly.pdbx_seq_one_letter_code
_entity_poly.pdbx_strand_id
1 'polypeptide(L)'
;MASGLSCPPRAIPIAIDASGAAGSLATPQAYAGLAQIPHRGPQAALTVAGTVSGWDEALKVSRELTGKSLPLTRLLEDAIGYAAGGIPVTASQASATADKFSELRDQPGFAETFLVDGQPPKAGSRFLQPALANTLRRLTEDGLDSFYRGPLAEQLARGMEKYGLPVTLSDLQQHRARRPQPLRLAHQHGELWNLAPPTQGLVSLAILGITDRLAMADADDAMTVHRIVEATKLAFGLRDAHITDPRHLDVDIQSLLTPAALQPLAENIGRPAGGPVGRGQRPGRHRMDGGYR
;
A
#
# COMPACT_ATOMS: atom_id res chain seq x y z
N MET A 1 -1.81 2.16 1.45
CA MET A 1 -1.73 1.97 -0.01
C MET A 1 -2.62 3.02 -0.66
N ALA A 2 -2.07 3.88 -1.51
CA ALA A 2 -2.76 5.01 -2.14
C ALA A 2 -2.96 4.81 -3.66
N SER A 3 -2.75 3.58 -4.12
CA SER A 3 -2.71 3.22 -5.54
C SER A 3 -3.99 2.47 -5.91
N GLY A 4 -4.49 2.66 -7.14
CA GLY A 4 -5.76 2.09 -7.59
C GLY A 4 -5.86 1.95 -9.11
N LEU A 5 -6.87 1.23 -9.58
CA LEU A 5 -7.20 1.04 -11.00
C LEU A 5 -8.56 1.69 -11.31
N SER A 6 -8.64 2.43 -12.39
CA SER A 6 -9.88 2.95 -12.97
C SER A 6 -10.14 2.25 -14.30
N CYS A 7 -11.34 1.69 -14.49
CA CYS A 7 -11.72 0.98 -15.71
C CYS A 7 -12.69 1.83 -16.54
N PRO A 8 -12.21 2.57 -17.56
CA PRO A 8 -13.09 3.24 -18.51
C PRO A 8 -13.84 2.22 -19.41
N PRO A 9 -15.04 2.53 -19.91
CA PRO A 9 -15.77 1.62 -20.78
C PRO A 9 -14.97 1.30 -22.05
N ARG A 10 -14.67 0.02 -22.26
CA ARG A 10 -13.97 -0.55 -23.44
C ARG A 10 -12.54 -0.03 -23.68
N ALA A 11 -11.82 0.40 -22.65
CA ALA A 11 -10.42 0.80 -22.76
C ALA A 11 -9.53 0.14 -21.69
N ILE A 12 -8.22 0.18 -21.91
CA ILE A 12 -7.21 -0.31 -20.96
C ILE A 12 -7.39 0.42 -19.62
N PRO A 13 -7.38 -0.28 -18.47
CA PRO A 13 -7.50 0.35 -17.17
C PRO A 13 -6.37 1.38 -16.94
N ILE A 14 -6.72 2.50 -16.31
CA ILE A 14 -5.76 3.51 -15.88
C ILE A 14 -5.34 3.16 -14.45
N ALA A 15 -4.06 2.86 -14.27
CA ALA A 15 -3.45 2.72 -12.95
C ALA A 15 -3.01 4.09 -12.42
N ILE A 16 -3.25 4.33 -11.14
CA ILE A 16 -2.69 5.46 -10.40
C ILE A 16 -1.83 4.86 -9.30
N ASP A 17 -0.54 5.16 -9.30
CA ASP A 17 0.37 4.84 -8.22
C ASP A 17 0.74 6.10 -7.45
N ALA A 18 0.26 6.18 -6.22
CA ALA A 18 0.61 7.25 -5.29
C ALA A 18 1.31 6.69 -4.05
N SER A 19 2.00 5.56 -4.18
CA SER A 19 2.90 5.09 -3.12
C SER A 19 4.02 6.11 -2.89
N GLY A 20 4.27 6.45 -1.63
CA GLY A 20 5.34 7.39 -1.28
C GLY A 20 6.67 6.69 -1.12
N ALA A 21 7.73 7.34 -1.60
CA ALA A 21 9.09 6.89 -1.39
C ALA A 21 9.50 7.05 0.08
N ALA A 22 10.56 6.33 0.47
CA ALA A 22 11.27 6.59 1.71
C ALA A 22 11.79 8.05 1.73
N GLY A 23 11.71 8.70 2.89
CA GLY A 23 12.28 10.03 3.07
C GLY A 23 13.79 10.02 2.95
N SER A 24 14.37 11.12 2.49
CA SER A 24 15.81 11.28 2.24
C SER A 24 16.69 11.04 3.47
N LEU A 25 16.16 11.22 4.68
CA LEU A 25 16.90 10.96 5.92
C LEU A 25 16.78 9.50 6.39
N ALA A 26 15.94 8.68 5.74
CA ALA A 26 15.76 7.27 6.07
C ALA A 26 16.89 6.42 5.47
N THR A 27 18.12 6.70 5.87
CA THR A 27 19.33 6.03 5.37
C THR A 27 19.66 4.79 6.22
N PRO A 28 20.36 3.76 5.69
CA PRO A 28 20.81 2.63 6.49
C PRO A 28 21.56 3.04 7.76
N GLN A 29 22.35 4.12 7.69
CA GLN A 29 23.08 4.65 8.84
C GLN A 29 22.15 5.23 9.91
N ALA A 30 21.03 5.86 9.54
CA ALA A 30 20.03 6.38 10.49
C ALA A 30 19.34 5.26 11.31
N TYR A 31 19.40 4.02 10.83
CA TYR A 31 18.89 2.84 11.52
C TYR A 31 20.01 1.90 12.00
N ALA A 32 21.27 2.34 11.96
CA ALA A 32 22.39 1.55 12.43
C ALA A 32 22.22 1.21 13.92
N GLY A 33 22.47 -0.05 14.27
CA GLY A 33 22.31 -0.55 15.65
C GLY A 33 20.89 -1.01 16.01
N LEU A 34 19.90 -0.81 15.12
CA LEU A 34 18.57 -1.39 15.28
C LEU A 34 18.52 -2.77 14.61
N ALA A 35 17.96 -3.77 15.30
CA ALA A 35 17.75 -5.09 14.71
C ALA A 35 16.71 -5.07 13.58
N GLN A 36 15.77 -4.12 13.63
CA GLN A 36 14.73 -3.90 12.63
C GLN A 36 14.21 -2.46 12.74
N ILE A 37 13.54 -1.97 11.69
CA ILE A 37 12.81 -0.69 11.75
C ILE A 37 11.75 -0.79 12.86
N PRO A 38 11.65 0.20 13.77
CA PRO A 38 10.64 0.20 14.82
C PRO A 38 9.22 0.14 14.24
N HIS A 39 8.30 -0.51 14.94
CA HIS A 39 6.91 -0.58 14.51
C HIS A 39 6.12 0.72 14.76
N ARG A 40 6.66 1.61 15.62
CA ARG A 40 6.03 2.85 16.07
C ARG A 40 7.01 3.98 16.26
N GLY A 41 6.44 5.18 16.35
CA GLY A 41 7.16 6.40 16.56
C GLY A 41 7.74 6.99 15.27
N PRO A 42 8.51 8.06 15.41
CA PRO A 42 9.02 8.86 14.29
C PRO A 42 9.79 8.04 13.24
N GLN A 43 10.66 7.14 13.71
CA GLN A 43 11.48 6.29 12.84
C GLN A 43 10.66 5.22 12.09
N ALA A 44 9.44 4.92 12.53
CA ALA A 44 8.53 4.03 11.80
C ALA A 44 7.81 4.76 10.66
N ALA A 45 7.63 6.08 10.78
CA ALA A 45 6.95 6.93 9.80
C ALA A 45 7.92 7.48 8.74
N LEU A 46 8.54 6.55 8.00
CA LEU A 46 9.69 6.87 7.14
C LEU A 46 9.37 7.09 5.65
N THR A 47 8.10 7.08 5.26
CA THR A 47 7.68 7.26 3.87
C THR A 47 6.79 8.49 3.70
N VAL A 48 6.81 9.08 2.52
CA VAL A 48 5.94 10.21 2.18
C VAL A 48 4.48 9.74 2.10
N ALA A 49 3.54 10.48 2.68
CA ALA A 49 2.12 10.18 2.56
C ALA A 49 1.59 10.55 1.16
N GLY A 50 1.28 9.56 0.33
CA GLY A 50 0.90 9.80 -1.06
C GLY A 50 -0.61 9.86 -1.37
N THR A 51 -1.49 9.56 -0.41
CA THR A 51 -2.95 9.50 -0.62
C THR A 51 -3.53 10.74 -1.32
N VAL A 52 -3.15 11.94 -0.88
CA VAL A 52 -3.69 13.19 -1.43
C VAL A 52 -3.27 13.39 -2.90
N SER A 53 -2.04 12.99 -3.27
CA SER A 53 -1.62 13.04 -4.68
C SER A 53 -2.38 12.04 -5.55
N GLY A 54 -2.79 10.90 -4.97
CA GLY A 54 -3.65 9.93 -5.66
C GLY A 54 -5.04 10.50 -5.93
N TRP A 55 -5.61 11.26 -4.99
CA TRP A 55 -6.90 11.94 -5.19
C TRP A 55 -6.80 13.01 -6.28
N ASP A 56 -5.74 13.81 -6.26
CA ASP A 56 -5.49 14.82 -7.28
C ASP A 56 -5.34 14.19 -8.67
N GLU A 57 -4.62 13.08 -8.76
CA GLU A 57 -4.45 12.36 -10.01
C GLU A 57 -5.76 11.72 -10.50
N ALA A 58 -6.56 11.16 -9.60
CA ALA A 58 -7.88 10.62 -9.94
C ALA A 58 -8.84 11.72 -10.43
N LEU A 59 -8.76 12.92 -9.85
CA LEU A 59 -9.55 14.07 -10.30
C LEU A 59 -9.16 14.52 -11.71
N LYS A 60 -7.85 14.54 -12.01
CA LYS A 60 -7.33 14.80 -13.37
C LYS A 60 -7.84 13.75 -14.37
N VAL A 61 -7.71 12.46 -14.04
CA VAL A 61 -8.24 11.36 -14.87
C VAL A 61 -9.74 11.51 -15.11
N SER A 62 -10.51 11.81 -14.05
CA SER A 62 -11.96 12.02 -14.16
C SER A 62 -12.29 13.18 -15.12
N ARG A 63 -11.54 14.27 -15.04
CA ARG A 63 -11.68 15.43 -15.94
C ARG A 63 -11.33 15.08 -17.38
N GLU A 64 -10.25 14.34 -17.61
CA GLU A 64 -9.84 13.91 -18.96
C GLU A 64 -10.89 12.99 -19.60
N LEU A 65 -11.48 12.08 -18.84
CA LEU A 65 -12.47 11.12 -19.35
C LEU A 65 -13.85 11.75 -19.57
N THR A 66 -14.27 12.67 -18.71
CA THR A 66 -15.65 13.20 -18.71
C THR A 66 -15.76 14.65 -19.17
N GLY A 67 -14.63 15.34 -19.35
CA GLY A 67 -14.56 16.77 -19.61
C GLY A 67 -14.91 17.66 -18.41
N LYS A 68 -15.29 17.09 -17.25
CA LYS A 68 -15.73 17.82 -16.06
C LYS A 68 -15.12 17.21 -14.80
N SER A 69 -14.99 18.02 -13.76
CA SER A 69 -14.58 17.58 -12.42
C SER A 69 -15.44 18.29 -11.38
N LEU A 70 -15.90 17.57 -10.37
CA LEU A 70 -16.56 18.20 -9.23
C LEU A 70 -15.56 19.06 -8.44
N PRO A 71 -16.00 20.19 -7.85
CA PRO A 71 -15.15 21.00 -7.01
C PRO A 71 -14.76 20.26 -5.73
N LEU A 72 -13.56 20.53 -5.22
CA LEU A 72 -13.05 19.89 -3.98
C LEU A 72 -13.96 20.15 -2.78
N THR A 73 -14.56 21.35 -2.70
CA THR A 73 -15.54 21.69 -1.67
C THR A 73 -16.69 20.71 -1.62
N ARG A 74 -17.19 20.25 -2.77
CA ARG A 74 -18.24 19.24 -2.84
C ARG A 74 -17.72 17.83 -2.55
N LEU A 75 -16.53 17.49 -3.06
CA LEU A 75 -15.94 16.16 -2.89
C LEU A 75 -15.55 15.86 -1.44
N LEU A 76 -15.14 16.88 -0.67
CA LEU A 76 -14.69 16.75 0.72
C LEU A 76 -15.72 17.18 1.75
N GLU A 77 -16.89 17.69 1.33
CA GLU A 77 -17.94 18.25 2.19
C GLU A 77 -18.32 17.30 3.34
N ASP A 78 -18.70 16.06 2.99
CA ASP A 78 -19.14 15.06 3.97
C ASP A 78 -17.99 14.66 4.91
N ALA A 79 -16.77 14.50 4.39
CA ALA A 79 -15.61 14.16 5.20
C ALA A 79 -15.28 15.27 6.22
N ILE A 80 -15.37 16.53 5.80
CA ILE A 80 -15.24 17.69 6.68
C ILE A 80 -16.35 17.71 7.74
N GLY A 81 -17.59 17.47 7.30
CA GLY A 81 -18.78 17.40 8.15
C GLY A 81 -18.66 16.34 9.24
N TYR A 82 -18.29 15.11 8.87
CA TYR A 82 -18.08 14.01 9.82
C TYR A 82 -16.86 14.19 10.71
N ALA A 83 -15.77 14.78 10.21
CA ALA A 83 -14.61 15.07 11.06
C ALA A 83 -14.93 16.16 12.11
N ALA A 84 -15.69 17.19 11.75
CA ALA A 84 -16.07 18.28 12.66
C ALA A 84 -17.25 17.93 13.58
N GLY A 85 -18.29 17.30 13.03
CA GLY A 85 -19.51 16.88 13.70
C GLY A 85 -19.45 15.48 14.29
N GLY A 86 -18.36 14.75 14.06
CA GLY A 86 -18.08 13.47 14.65
C GLY A 86 -18.90 12.30 14.10
N ILE A 87 -18.42 11.10 14.42
CA ILE A 87 -19.01 9.82 14.05
C ILE A 87 -19.17 8.94 15.29
N PRO A 88 -20.11 7.97 15.30
CA PRO A 88 -20.14 6.95 16.35
C PRO A 88 -18.90 6.06 16.27
N VAL A 89 -18.24 5.86 17.40
CA VAL A 89 -17.13 4.91 17.53
C VAL A 89 -17.63 3.50 17.27
N THR A 90 -17.03 2.80 16.32
CA THR A 90 -17.37 1.41 16.04
C THR A 90 -16.78 0.47 17.08
N ALA A 91 -17.34 -0.73 17.22
CA ALA A 91 -16.78 -1.76 18.09
C ALA A 91 -15.33 -2.12 17.70
N SER A 92 -15.02 -2.17 16.40
CA SER A 92 -13.68 -2.44 15.90
C SER A 92 -12.69 -1.31 16.24
N GLN A 93 -13.11 -0.05 16.14
CA GLN A 93 -12.27 1.09 16.54
C GLN A 93 -12.01 1.07 18.05
N ALA A 94 -13.04 0.87 18.87
CA ALA A 94 -12.89 0.80 20.32
C ALA A 94 -11.91 -0.32 20.73
N SER A 95 -12.08 -1.52 20.15
CA SER A 95 -11.16 -2.64 20.38
C SER A 95 -9.74 -2.30 19.95
N ALA A 96 -9.55 -1.79 18.72
CA ALA A 96 -8.22 -1.46 18.21
C ALA A 96 -7.51 -0.39 19.04
N THR A 97 -8.22 0.65 19.50
CA THR A 97 -7.65 1.68 20.38
C THR A 97 -7.26 1.09 21.74
N ALA A 98 -8.07 0.19 22.30
CA ALA A 98 -7.75 -0.49 23.55
C ALA A 98 -6.53 -1.42 23.41
N ASP A 99 -6.49 -2.24 22.36
CA ASP A 99 -5.41 -3.19 22.07
C ASP A 99 -4.06 -2.49 21.84
N LYS A 100 -4.09 -1.23 21.39
CA LYS A 100 -2.89 -0.43 21.09
C LYS A 100 -2.64 0.67 22.10
N PHE A 101 -3.45 0.77 23.15
CA PHE A 101 -3.39 1.86 24.12
C PHE A 101 -2.02 2.02 24.76
N SER A 102 -1.45 0.93 25.28
CA SER A 102 -0.14 0.95 25.95
C SER A 102 1.02 1.31 25.01
N GLU A 103 0.87 1.04 23.72
CA GLU A 103 1.86 1.33 22.68
C GLU A 103 1.77 2.78 22.17
N LEU A 104 0.55 3.35 22.13
CA LEU A 104 0.27 4.58 21.41
C LEU A 104 -0.01 5.79 22.30
N ARG A 105 -0.42 5.62 23.58
CA ARG A 105 -0.81 6.73 24.46
C ARG A 105 0.27 7.82 24.61
N ASP A 106 1.54 7.41 24.53
CA ASP A 106 2.70 8.28 24.72
C ASP A 106 3.22 8.85 23.37
N GLN A 107 2.58 8.48 22.25
CA GLN A 107 2.92 9.02 20.93
C GLN A 107 2.33 10.43 20.76
N PRO A 108 3.09 11.38 20.19
CA PRO A 108 2.63 12.77 20.06
C PRO A 108 1.31 12.89 19.30
N GLY A 109 0.33 13.58 19.89
CA GLY A 109 -0.98 13.84 19.28
C GLY A 109 -1.97 12.68 19.36
N PHE A 110 -1.53 11.48 19.79
CA PHE A 110 -2.42 10.32 19.84
C PHE A 110 -3.45 10.44 20.95
N ALA A 111 -3.02 10.79 22.17
CA ALA A 111 -3.92 10.89 23.32
C ALA A 111 -4.98 11.98 23.12
N GLU A 112 -4.56 13.13 22.59
CA GLU A 112 -5.43 14.28 22.33
C GLU A 112 -6.45 14.01 21.23
N THR A 113 -6.12 13.13 20.28
CA THR A 113 -6.99 12.82 19.14
C THR A 113 -7.89 11.62 19.43
N PHE A 114 -7.35 10.53 19.98
CA PHE A 114 -7.99 9.22 19.99
C PHE A 114 -8.48 8.76 21.37
N LEU A 115 -8.17 9.47 22.45
CA LEU A 115 -8.61 9.13 23.80
C LEU A 115 -9.65 10.13 24.32
N VAL A 116 -10.53 9.65 25.19
CA VAL A 116 -11.52 10.46 25.92
C VAL A 116 -11.16 10.35 27.39
N ASP A 117 -10.85 11.47 28.03
CA ASP A 117 -10.38 11.53 29.42
C ASP A 117 -9.20 10.58 29.70
N GLY A 118 -8.29 10.46 28.72
CA GLY A 118 -7.12 9.58 28.80
C GLY A 118 -7.41 8.09 28.63
N GLN A 119 -8.63 7.71 28.25
CA GLN A 119 -9.04 6.32 28.05
C GLN A 119 -9.50 6.05 26.62
N PRO A 120 -9.38 4.80 26.12
CA PRO A 120 -9.99 4.40 24.86
C PRO A 120 -11.50 4.71 24.84
N PRO A 121 -12.03 5.23 23.72
CA PRO A 121 -13.42 5.62 23.64
C PRO A 121 -14.34 4.39 23.64
N LYS A 122 -15.52 4.53 24.21
CA LYS A 122 -16.53 3.46 24.21
C LYS A 122 -17.19 3.36 22.84
N ALA A 123 -17.51 2.15 22.39
CA ALA A 123 -18.32 1.95 21.19
C ALA A 123 -19.66 2.70 21.33
N GLY A 124 -20.11 3.35 20.25
CA GLY A 124 -21.29 4.20 20.21
C GLY A 124 -21.10 5.62 20.76
N SER A 125 -19.99 5.91 21.46
CA SER A 125 -19.65 7.29 21.82
C SER A 125 -19.29 8.12 20.59
N ARG A 126 -19.33 9.45 20.72
CA ARG A 126 -19.06 10.37 19.62
C ARG A 126 -17.56 10.65 19.52
N PHE A 127 -16.98 10.41 18.35
CA PHE A 127 -15.58 10.67 18.04
C PHE A 127 -15.43 11.88 17.12
N LEU A 128 -14.65 12.87 17.55
CA LEU A 128 -14.48 14.14 16.86
C LEU A 128 -13.03 14.29 16.38
N GLN A 129 -12.83 14.84 15.19
CA GLN A 129 -11.50 15.10 14.61
C GLN A 129 -11.42 16.54 14.05
N PRO A 130 -11.54 17.58 14.90
CA PRO A 130 -11.59 18.97 14.43
C PRO A 130 -10.31 19.40 13.69
N ALA A 131 -9.14 18.89 14.10
CA ALA A 131 -7.87 19.14 13.42
C ALA A 131 -7.85 18.55 11.99
N LEU A 132 -8.41 17.35 11.81
CA LEU A 132 -8.57 16.74 10.49
C LEU A 132 -9.56 17.53 9.63
N ALA A 133 -10.70 17.96 10.20
CA ALA A 133 -11.67 18.80 9.50
C ALA A 133 -11.03 20.10 8.99
N ASN A 134 -10.18 20.73 9.81
CA ASN A 134 -9.43 21.93 9.40
C ASN A 134 -8.43 21.64 8.28
N THR A 135 -7.73 20.51 8.34
CA THR A 135 -6.80 20.08 7.29
C THR A 135 -7.54 19.86 5.96
N LEU A 136 -8.69 19.17 5.99
CA LEU A 136 -9.52 18.96 4.81
C LEU A 136 -10.08 20.27 4.25
N ARG A 137 -10.50 21.22 5.10
CA ARG A 137 -10.90 22.57 4.66
C ARG A 137 -9.77 23.31 3.94
N ARG A 138 -8.57 23.33 4.50
CA ARG A 138 -7.40 23.91 3.84
C ARG A 138 -7.13 23.31 2.46
N LEU A 139 -7.32 21.98 2.30
CA LEU A 139 -7.20 21.34 0.99
C LEU A 139 -8.26 21.81 -0.02
N THR A 140 -9.46 22.18 0.45
CA THR A 140 -10.48 22.76 -0.44
C THR A 140 -10.17 24.20 -0.85
N GLU A 141 -9.47 24.95 -0.01
CA GLU A 141 -9.12 26.36 -0.21
C GLU A 141 -7.82 26.52 -1.02
N ASP A 142 -6.76 25.83 -0.60
CA ASP A 142 -5.42 25.91 -1.17
C ASP A 142 -5.20 24.90 -2.32
N GLY A 143 -6.14 23.97 -2.52
CA GLY A 143 -6.02 22.85 -3.45
C GLY A 143 -5.25 21.65 -2.88
N LEU A 144 -5.43 20.48 -3.50
CA LEU A 144 -4.82 19.22 -3.05
C LEU A 144 -3.28 19.27 -3.08
N ASP A 145 -2.70 20.02 -4.01
CA ASP A 145 -1.24 20.13 -4.15
C ASP A 145 -0.59 20.86 -2.97
N SER A 146 -1.35 21.65 -2.19
CA SER A 146 -0.88 22.33 -0.98
C SER A 146 -0.30 21.35 0.06
N PHE A 147 -0.79 20.11 0.08
CA PHE A 147 -0.24 19.04 0.93
C PHE A 147 1.25 18.76 0.65
N TYR A 148 1.69 18.98 -0.59
CA TYR A 148 3.06 18.70 -1.04
C TYR A 148 3.87 19.96 -1.35
N ARG A 149 3.23 21.05 -1.80
CA ARG A 149 3.86 22.25 -2.38
C ARG A 149 3.12 23.54 -1.99
N GLY A 150 2.67 23.63 -0.74
CA GLY A 150 2.02 24.82 -0.25
C GLY A 150 2.14 24.99 1.26
N PRO A 151 1.33 25.89 1.85
CA PRO A 151 1.36 26.16 3.29
C PRO A 151 1.16 24.92 4.16
N LEU A 152 0.35 23.95 3.69
CA LEU A 152 0.14 22.70 4.42
C LEU A 152 1.40 21.82 4.41
N ALA A 153 2.12 21.73 3.29
CA ALA A 153 3.38 21.01 3.20
C ALA A 153 4.44 21.56 4.17
N GLU A 154 4.55 22.89 4.27
CA GLU A 154 5.47 23.53 5.23
C GLU A 154 5.08 23.22 6.68
N GLN A 155 3.78 23.25 6.99
CA GLN A 155 3.28 22.90 8.32
C GLN A 155 3.58 21.43 8.66
N LEU A 156 3.37 20.52 7.71
CA LEU A 156 3.68 19.10 7.86
C LEU A 156 5.18 18.88 8.08
N ALA A 157 6.04 19.51 7.27
CA ALA A 157 7.48 19.39 7.38
C ALA A 157 8.02 19.90 8.73
N ARG A 158 7.51 21.02 9.24
CA ARG A 158 7.85 21.50 10.60
C ARG A 158 7.45 20.50 11.69
N GLY A 159 6.29 19.86 11.54
CA GLY A 159 5.85 18.80 12.45
C GLY A 159 6.74 17.56 12.36
N MET A 160 7.07 17.12 11.14
CA MET A 160 7.97 15.99 10.87
C MET A 160 9.34 16.22 11.51
N GLU A 161 9.94 17.39 11.28
CA GLU A 161 11.21 17.79 11.88
C GLU A 161 11.15 17.82 13.40
N LYS A 162 10.12 18.47 13.97
CA LYS A 162 9.92 18.56 15.43
C LYS A 162 9.86 17.19 16.09
N TYR A 163 9.22 16.21 15.45
CA TYR A 163 9.08 14.87 15.99
C TYR A 163 10.21 13.92 15.52
N GLY A 164 11.18 14.38 14.73
CA GLY A 164 12.30 13.55 14.28
C GLY A 164 11.92 12.49 13.25
N LEU A 165 10.91 12.76 12.41
CA LEU A 165 10.59 11.90 11.27
C LEU A 165 11.70 12.05 10.21
N PRO A 166 12.08 10.96 9.53
CA PRO A 166 13.14 10.99 8.52
C PRO A 166 12.63 11.45 7.14
N VAL A 167 11.59 12.29 7.10
CA VAL A 167 10.94 12.83 5.90
C VAL A 167 11.02 14.35 5.96
N THR A 168 11.53 14.96 4.88
CA THR A 168 11.75 16.41 4.79
C THR A 168 10.70 17.10 3.91
N LEU A 169 10.68 18.43 3.94
CA LEU A 169 9.89 19.21 2.97
C LEU A 169 10.28 18.89 1.52
N SER A 170 11.57 18.70 1.25
CA SER A 170 12.03 18.35 -0.11
C SER A 170 11.45 17.02 -0.57
N ASP A 171 11.35 16.04 0.33
CA ASP A 171 10.74 14.74 0.02
C ASP A 171 9.25 14.88 -0.34
N LEU A 172 8.50 15.70 0.42
CA LEU A 172 7.11 16.04 0.08
C LEU A 172 7.01 16.70 -1.29
N GLN A 173 7.88 17.67 -1.57
CA GLN A 173 7.87 18.43 -2.82
C GLN A 173 8.26 17.59 -4.04
N GLN A 174 9.11 16.57 -3.88
CA GLN A 174 9.49 15.64 -4.95
C GLN A 174 8.41 14.59 -5.23
N HIS A 175 7.60 14.21 -4.24
CA HIS A 175 6.58 13.18 -4.38
C HIS A 175 5.53 13.50 -5.46
N ARG A 176 5.26 12.56 -6.36
CA ARG A 176 4.17 12.66 -7.35
C ARG A 176 3.49 11.32 -7.51
N ALA A 177 2.17 11.35 -7.63
CA ALA A 177 1.45 10.21 -8.19
C ALA A 177 1.88 10.00 -9.66
N ARG A 178 1.86 8.75 -10.09
CA ARG A 178 2.24 8.30 -11.43
C ARG A 178 1.11 7.51 -12.04
N ARG A 179 1.09 7.43 -13.37
CA ARG A 179 0.18 6.54 -14.11
C ARG A 179 0.98 5.43 -14.79
N PRO A 180 1.46 4.41 -14.04
CA PRO A 180 2.19 3.32 -14.65
C PRO A 180 1.28 2.51 -15.57
N GLN A 181 1.85 1.74 -16.48
CA GLN A 181 1.09 0.72 -17.19
C GLN A 181 0.69 -0.39 -16.19
N PRO A 182 -0.59 -0.77 -16.09
CA PRO A 182 -0.98 -1.88 -15.25
C PRO A 182 -0.43 -3.20 -15.79
N LEU A 183 -0.14 -4.13 -14.89
CA LEU A 183 0.15 -5.51 -15.26
C LEU A 183 -1.11 -6.18 -15.78
N ARG A 184 -0.92 -7.02 -16.79
CA ARG A 184 -1.97 -7.80 -17.43
C ARG A 184 -1.68 -9.28 -17.37
N LEU A 185 -2.71 -10.08 -17.14
CA LEU A 185 -2.69 -11.53 -17.28
C LEU A 185 -3.85 -11.98 -18.17
N ALA A 186 -3.53 -12.75 -19.19
CA ALA A 186 -4.54 -13.50 -19.93
C ALA A 186 -4.95 -14.73 -19.12
N HIS A 187 -6.22 -14.81 -18.74
CA HIS A 187 -6.83 -15.91 -17.99
C HIS A 187 -7.94 -16.56 -18.82
N GLN A 188 -8.27 -17.83 -18.57
CA GLN A 188 -9.31 -18.54 -19.34
C GLN A 188 -10.71 -17.90 -19.27
N HIS A 189 -10.93 -17.00 -18.30
CA HIS A 189 -12.19 -16.29 -18.07
C HIS A 189 -12.13 -14.79 -18.41
N GLY A 190 -11.02 -14.30 -18.96
CA GLY A 190 -10.86 -12.90 -19.37
C GLY A 190 -9.46 -12.34 -19.10
N GLU A 191 -9.33 -11.03 -19.25
CA GLU A 191 -8.09 -10.32 -18.92
C GLU A 191 -8.16 -9.79 -17.49
N LEU A 192 -7.16 -10.17 -16.68
CA LEU A 192 -6.99 -9.68 -15.32
C LEU A 192 -5.93 -8.57 -15.29
N TRP A 193 -6.20 -7.53 -14.52
CA TRP A 193 -5.32 -6.36 -14.41
C TRP A 193 -4.97 -6.09 -12.96
N ASN A 194 -3.72 -5.73 -12.71
CA ASN A 194 -3.27 -5.34 -11.38
C ASN A 194 -2.13 -4.31 -11.46
N LEU A 195 -1.77 -3.71 -10.33
CA LEU A 195 -0.69 -2.74 -10.26
C LEU A 195 0.68 -3.43 -10.34
N ALA A 196 1.63 -2.74 -10.97
CA ALA A 196 3.04 -3.11 -10.96
C ALA A 196 3.68 -2.86 -9.57
N PRO A 197 4.94 -3.24 -9.35
CA PRO A 197 5.70 -2.79 -8.18
C PRO A 197 5.60 -1.26 -8.02
N PRO A 198 5.62 -0.73 -6.78
CA PRO A 198 6.00 -1.41 -5.53
C PRO A 198 4.86 -2.21 -4.86
N THR A 199 3.70 -2.32 -5.50
CA THR A 199 2.59 -3.13 -4.97
C THR A 199 2.80 -4.63 -5.21
N GLN A 200 2.02 -5.47 -4.52
CA GLN A 200 2.07 -6.93 -4.69
C GLN A 200 1.14 -7.45 -5.82
N GLY A 201 0.75 -6.60 -6.77
CA GLY A 201 -0.17 -7.00 -7.85
C GLY A 201 0.38 -8.13 -8.73
N LEU A 202 1.71 -8.17 -8.94
CA LEU A 202 2.39 -9.30 -9.59
C LEU A 202 2.09 -10.64 -8.90
N VAL A 203 2.11 -10.68 -7.56
CA VAL A 203 1.91 -11.93 -6.81
C VAL A 203 0.50 -12.46 -7.03
N SER A 204 -0.51 -11.59 -6.90
CA SER A 204 -1.90 -11.97 -7.11
C SER A 204 -2.14 -12.48 -8.54
N LEU A 205 -1.58 -11.81 -9.55
CA LEU A 205 -1.68 -12.25 -10.94
C LEU A 205 -0.92 -13.56 -11.18
N ALA A 206 0.27 -13.73 -10.61
CA ALA A 206 1.05 -14.96 -10.76
C ALA A 206 0.33 -16.16 -10.14
N ILE A 207 -0.28 -16.00 -8.94
CA ILE A 207 -1.07 -17.07 -8.31
C ILE A 207 -2.20 -17.50 -9.24
N LEU A 208 -3.01 -16.53 -9.71
CA LEU A 208 -4.14 -16.81 -10.60
C LEU A 208 -3.69 -17.46 -11.90
N GLY A 209 -2.61 -16.96 -12.51
CA GLY A 209 -2.06 -17.50 -13.75
C GLY A 209 -1.49 -18.91 -13.60
N ILE A 210 -0.87 -19.23 -12.47
CA ILE A 210 -0.42 -20.61 -12.18
C ILE A 210 -1.64 -21.51 -12.02
N THR A 211 -2.63 -21.11 -11.19
CA THR A 211 -3.82 -21.95 -10.94
C THR A 211 -4.68 -22.16 -12.19
N ASP A 212 -4.69 -21.19 -13.13
CA ASP A 212 -5.38 -21.30 -14.42
C ASP A 212 -4.88 -22.49 -15.26
N ARG A 213 -3.68 -23.00 -14.96
CA ARG A 213 -3.00 -24.10 -15.68
C ARG A 213 -3.10 -25.44 -14.97
N LEU A 214 -3.81 -25.52 -13.84
CA LEU A 214 -3.82 -26.72 -12.99
C LEU A 214 -5.11 -27.53 -13.07
N ALA A 215 -6.02 -27.27 -14.02
CA ALA A 215 -7.32 -27.97 -14.11
C ALA A 215 -8.09 -27.95 -12.77
N MET A 216 -8.30 -26.74 -12.23
CA MET A 216 -8.90 -26.55 -10.90
C MET A 216 -10.33 -27.09 -10.80
N ALA A 217 -11.07 -27.14 -11.90
CA ALA A 217 -12.45 -27.65 -11.92
C ALA A 217 -12.54 -29.16 -11.59
N ASP A 218 -11.47 -29.91 -11.82
CA ASP A 218 -11.42 -31.36 -11.59
C ASP A 218 -10.82 -31.73 -10.21
N ALA A 219 -10.41 -30.74 -9.41
CA ALA A 219 -9.85 -30.96 -8.08
C ALA A 219 -10.94 -31.16 -7.03
N ASP A 220 -10.71 -32.12 -6.12
CA ASP A 220 -11.42 -32.15 -4.84
C ASP A 220 -10.93 -31.01 -3.91
N ASP A 221 -11.54 -30.90 -2.73
CA ASP A 221 -11.21 -29.84 -1.76
C ASP A 221 -9.73 -29.87 -1.34
N ALA A 222 -9.18 -31.07 -1.10
CA ALA A 222 -7.81 -31.22 -0.65
C ALA A 222 -6.82 -30.81 -1.74
N MET A 223 -7.05 -31.23 -2.98
CA MET A 223 -6.26 -30.88 -4.15
C MET A 223 -6.38 -29.40 -4.49
N THR A 224 -7.56 -28.81 -4.33
CA THR A 224 -7.80 -27.38 -4.52
C THR A 224 -6.94 -26.56 -3.57
N VAL A 225 -7.00 -26.87 -2.26
CA VAL A 225 -6.18 -26.20 -1.24
C VAL A 225 -4.69 -26.42 -1.54
N HIS A 226 -4.28 -27.64 -1.85
CA HIS A 226 -2.89 -27.94 -2.17
C HIS A 226 -2.37 -27.10 -3.35
N ARG A 227 -3.08 -27.08 -4.48
CA ARG A 227 -2.70 -26.33 -5.68
C ARG A 227 -2.60 -24.83 -5.41
N ILE A 228 -3.55 -24.26 -4.67
CA ILE A 228 -3.51 -22.84 -4.29
C ILE A 228 -2.32 -22.53 -3.38
N VAL A 229 -2.04 -23.39 -2.38
CA VAL A 229 -0.91 -23.21 -1.47
C VAL A 229 0.42 -23.28 -2.20
N GLU A 230 0.63 -24.28 -3.07
CA GLU A 230 1.87 -24.39 -3.82
C GLU A 230 2.05 -23.26 -4.84
N ALA A 231 0.98 -22.86 -5.54
CA ALA A 231 1.00 -21.69 -6.43
C ALA A 231 1.37 -20.41 -5.67
N THR A 232 0.84 -20.24 -4.46
CA THR A 232 1.18 -19.11 -3.58
C THR A 232 2.65 -19.12 -3.20
N LYS A 233 3.23 -20.26 -2.81
CA LYS A 233 4.66 -20.36 -2.47
C LYS A 233 5.55 -19.96 -3.66
N LEU A 234 5.24 -20.44 -4.86
CA LEU A 234 5.99 -20.11 -6.06
C LEU A 234 5.86 -18.62 -6.44
N ALA A 235 4.66 -18.05 -6.34
CA ALA A 235 4.45 -16.62 -6.59
C ALA A 235 5.15 -15.72 -5.57
N PHE A 236 5.27 -16.16 -4.31
CA PHE A 236 6.07 -15.47 -3.30
C PHE A 236 7.58 -15.52 -3.62
N GLY A 237 8.05 -16.58 -4.27
CA GLY A 237 9.41 -16.61 -4.84
C GLY A 237 9.64 -15.49 -5.84
N LEU A 238 8.67 -15.20 -6.72
CA LEU A 238 8.73 -14.07 -7.65
C LEU A 238 8.73 -12.72 -6.93
N ARG A 239 7.93 -12.58 -5.85
CA ARG A 239 7.93 -11.39 -5.01
C ARG A 239 9.31 -11.11 -4.44
N ASP A 240 9.91 -12.11 -3.80
CA ASP A 240 11.17 -11.96 -3.10
C ASP A 240 12.33 -11.67 -4.06
N ALA A 241 12.23 -12.14 -5.31
CA ALA A 241 13.22 -11.89 -6.35
C ALA A 241 13.04 -10.54 -7.07
N HIS A 242 11.81 -10.02 -7.23
CA HIS A 242 11.53 -8.95 -8.19
C HIS A 242 10.71 -7.77 -7.68
N ILE A 243 9.98 -7.88 -6.55
CA ILE A 243 9.20 -6.75 -6.03
C ILE A 243 10.14 -5.81 -5.25
N THR A 244 10.45 -4.67 -5.86
CA THR A 244 11.27 -3.61 -5.29
C THR A 244 10.75 -2.24 -5.75
N ASP A 245 11.43 -1.16 -5.36
CA ASP A 245 11.18 0.18 -5.89
C ASP A 245 11.30 0.17 -7.43
N PRO A 246 10.31 0.70 -8.17
CA PRO A 246 10.33 0.74 -9.64
C PRO A 246 11.60 1.31 -10.26
N ARG A 247 12.32 2.18 -9.54
CA ARG A 247 13.59 2.78 -9.99
C ARG A 247 14.76 1.78 -10.02
N HIS A 248 14.62 0.64 -9.37
CA HIS A 248 15.64 -0.41 -9.25
C HIS A 248 15.17 -1.73 -9.87
N LEU A 249 14.17 -1.69 -10.75
CA LEU A 249 13.72 -2.86 -11.49
C LEU A 249 14.67 -3.15 -12.65
N ASP A 250 15.31 -4.32 -12.61
CA ASP A 250 16.21 -4.78 -13.67
C ASP A 250 15.53 -5.71 -14.67
N VAL A 251 14.25 -6.03 -14.46
CA VAL A 251 13.47 -6.97 -15.27
C VAL A 251 12.16 -6.35 -15.72
N ASP A 252 11.70 -6.73 -16.92
CA ASP A 252 10.34 -6.46 -17.33
C ASP A 252 9.37 -7.33 -16.51
N ILE A 253 8.66 -6.71 -15.57
CA ILE A 253 7.72 -7.41 -14.69
C ILE A 253 6.56 -8.04 -15.47
N GLN A 254 6.16 -7.47 -16.61
CA GLN A 254 5.10 -8.04 -17.43
C GLN A 254 5.52 -9.39 -18.06
N SER A 255 6.81 -9.57 -18.33
CA SER A 255 7.35 -10.82 -18.89
C SER A 255 7.16 -12.02 -17.95
N LEU A 256 7.14 -11.79 -16.63
CA LEU A 256 6.94 -12.80 -15.59
C LEU A 256 5.51 -13.38 -15.56
N LEU A 257 4.57 -12.72 -16.23
CA LEU A 257 3.16 -13.14 -16.33
C LEU A 257 2.83 -13.80 -17.67
N THR A 258 3.83 -14.04 -18.52
CA THR A 258 3.62 -14.72 -19.80
C THR A 258 3.37 -16.22 -19.60
N PRO A 259 2.71 -16.90 -20.57
CA PRO A 259 2.56 -18.34 -20.52
C PRO A 259 3.90 -19.07 -20.37
N ALA A 260 4.95 -18.61 -21.06
CA ALA A 260 6.29 -19.20 -20.99
C ALA A 260 6.91 -19.09 -19.58
N ALA A 261 6.64 -18.01 -18.84
CA ALA A 261 7.11 -17.84 -17.48
C ALA A 261 6.31 -18.64 -16.45
N LEU A 262 4.98 -18.75 -16.64
CA LEU A 262 4.09 -19.39 -15.66
C LEU A 262 3.96 -20.91 -15.83
N GLN A 263 4.13 -21.42 -17.04
CA GLN A 263 3.97 -22.86 -17.33
C GLN A 263 4.95 -23.74 -16.52
N PRO A 264 6.26 -23.43 -16.43
CA PRO A 264 7.18 -24.21 -15.61
C PRO A 264 6.83 -24.21 -14.12
N LEU A 265 6.24 -23.11 -13.62
CA LEU A 265 5.80 -23.02 -12.23
C LEU A 265 4.60 -23.95 -11.97
N ALA A 266 3.63 -24.00 -12.89
CA ALA A 266 2.50 -24.92 -12.78
C ALA A 266 2.94 -26.40 -12.85
N GLU A 267 3.87 -26.73 -13.75
CA GLU A 267 4.40 -28.11 -13.89
C GLU A 267 5.12 -28.61 -12.63
N ASN A 268 5.76 -27.72 -11.87
CA ASN A 268 6.38 -28.06 -10.60
C ASN A 268 5.37 -28.50 -9.52
N ILE A 269 4.10 -28.09 -9.63
CA ILE A 269 3.01 -28.47 -8.71
C ILE A 269 2.41 -29.81 -9.12
N GLY A 270 2.33 -30.10 -10.42
CA GLY A 270 1.71 -31.33 -10.96
C GLY A 270 2.52 -32.61 -10.75
N ARG A 271 3.75 -32.55 -10.25
CA ARG A 271 4.56 -33.75 -9.97
C ARG A 271 4.11 -34.41 -8.66
N PRO A 272 3.67 -35.69 -8.65
CA PRO A 272 3.40 -36.39 -7.42
C PRO A 272 4.66 -36.42 -6.55
N ALA A 273 4.49 -36.17 -5.25
CA ALA A 273 5.56 -36.04 -4.27
C ALA A 273 6.38 -37.34 -4.13
N GLY A 274 7.36 -37.52 -5.01
CA GLY A 274 8.34 -38.62 -4.98
C GLY A 274 9.78 -38.17 -5.22
N GLY A 275 10.03 -36.87 -5.42
CA GLY A 275 11.38 -36.29 -5.52
C GLY A 275 11.82 -35.71 -4.17
N PRO A 276 13.13 -35.75 -3.85
CA PRO A 276 13.61 -35.18 -2.59
C PRO A 276 13.21 -33.71 -2.53
N VAL A 277 12.61 -33.29 -1.42
CA VAL A 277 12.30 -31.89 -1.12
C VAL A 277 13.62 -31.13 -1.19
N GLY A 278 13.90 -30.54 -2.37
CA GLY A 278 14.93 -29.53 -2.51
C GLY A 278 14.62 -28.48 -1.46
N ARG A 279 15.64 -28.09 -0.67
CA ARG A 279 15.52 -27.19 0.48
C ARG A 279 14.83 -25.88 0.08
N GLY A 280 13.50 -25.88 0.04
CA GLY A 280 12.70 -24.68 -0.08
C GLY A 280 12.92 -23.88 1.19
N GLN A 281 13.41 -22.66 1.03
CA GLN A 281 13.47 -21.73 2.14
C GLN A 281 12.07 -21.61 2.73
N ARG A 282 11.96 -21.94 4.02
CA ARG A 282 10.74 -21.69 4.78
C ARG A 282 10.46 -20.18 4.72
N PRO A 283 9.23 -19.73 4.48
CA PRO A 283 8.88 -18.32 4.61
C PRO A 283 9.33 -17.83 5.99
N GLY A 284 10.23 -16.84 6.04
CA GLY A 284 10.65 -16.19 7.29
C GLY A 284 11.94 -16.71 7.98
N ARG A 285 12.81 -17.49 7.33
CA ARG A 285 14.19 -17.71 7.83
C ARG A 285 15.24 -17.19 6.83
N HIS A 286 15.79 -16.02 7.10
CA HIS A 286 17.01 -15.56 6.44
C HIS A 286 18.21 -16.40 6.88
N ARG A 287 18.99 -16.87 5.91
CA ARG A 287 20.34 -17.39 6.12
C ARG A 287 21.28 -16.18 5.99
N MET A 288 21.76 -15.67 7.12
CA MET A 288 22.86 -14.72 7.14
C MET A 288 24.15 -15.53 6.96
N ASP A 289 24.64 -15.66 5.73
CA ASP A 289 25.98 -16.19 5.45
C ASP A 289 26.58 -15.45 4.25
N GLY A 290 27.69 -14.75 4.48
CA GLY A 290 28.54 -14.05 3.50
C GLY A 290 28.50 -12.52 3.70
N GLY A 291 29.46 -11.86 4.34
CA GLY A 291 30.91 -12.07 4.30
C GLY A 291 31.53 -11.14 3.26
N TYR A 292 31.49 -9.82 3.52
CA TYR A 292 32.33 -8.87 2.79
C TYR A 292 33.67 -8.73 3.55
N ARG A 293 34.74 -9.18 2.90
CA ARG A 293 36.06 -8.58 3.07
C ARG A 293 36.13 -7.31 2.22
#